data_AF-A0A7C3PUK2-F1
#
_entry.id   AF-A0A7C3PUK2-F1
#
_cell.length_a   1.000
_cell.length_b   1.000
_cell.length_c   1.000
_cell.angle_alpha   90.00
_cell.angle_beta   90.00
_cell.angle_gamma   90.00
#
_symmetry.space_group_name_H-M   'P 1'
#
loop_
_entity.id
_entity.type
_entity.pdbx_description
1 polymer ?
#
loop_
_entity_poly.entity_id
_entity_poly.type
_entity_poly.pdbx_seq_one_letter_code
_entity_poly.pdbx_strand_id
1 'polypeptide(L)'
;MQCPSGLAGVVVLLIASSAFGQSAVRPQLGLDTVTAEPAAPPWIRGSGPAQAIEPRLHVIGLPGPTQAAWIEGLSALGVRMLHYVPPHAYLVHASGDSLGAARQGLPIQWTAPFRTEWKIAPSLARTLVASPESALLEVIVQEFDVPGLPELSEVLAAAGHAPVSTSRFLNRRHLRARLPARLLAPVARWDAVYRIELFPMYELMGERSSVVSAGGLDPQSACVEPGYRAWLERKGLSGR
;
A
#
# COMPACT_ATOMS: atom_id res chain seq x y z
N MET A 1 11.12 -13.34 -21.56
CA MET A 1 10.04 -14.33 -21.82
C MET A 1 9.71 -14.24 -23.30
N GLN A 2 10.13 -15.23 -24.09
CA GLN A 2 9.73 -15.36 -25.50
C GLN A 2 8.27 -15.83 -25.57
N CYS A 3 7.46 -15.25 -26.45
CA CYS A 3 6.15 -15.78 -26.81
C CYS A 3 6.35 -17.10 -27.57
N PRO A 4 5.71 -18.22 -27.18
CA PRO A 4 5.85 -19.48 -27.90
C PRO A 4 5.10 -19.41 -29.23
N SER A 5 5.82 -19.65 -30.33
CA SER A 5 5.29 -19.82 -31.67
C SER A 5 4.88 -21.28 -31.90
N GLY A 6 3.60 -21.54 -32.19
CA GLY A 6 3.21 -22.71 -32.98
C GLY A 6 2.01 -23.56 -32.51
N LEU A 7 0.94 -23.47 -33.30
CA LEU A 7 0.10 -24.56 -33.84
C LEU A 7 -0.79 -25.41 -32.90
N ALA A 8 -2.07 -25.03 -32.93
CA ALA A 8 -3.25 -25.85 -33.26
C ALA A 8 -3.31 -27.32 -32.77
N GLY A 9 -4.17 -27.54 -31.77
CA GLY A 9 -4.80 -28.82 -31.46
C GLY A 9 -6.15 -28.57 -30.79
N VAL A 10 -7.20 -28.37 -31.58
CA VAL A 10 -8.57 -28.18 -31.09
C VAL A 10 -9.14 -29.53 -30.68
N VAL A 11 -9.33 -29.75 -29.39
CA VAL A 11 -10.21 -30.80 -28.84
C VAL A 11 -11.46 -30.09 -28.31
N VAL A 12 -12.56 -30.23 -29.04
CA VAL A 12 -13.89 -29.78 -28.59
C VAL A 12 -14.40 -30.79 -27.58
N LEU A 13 -14.44 -30.40 -26.30
CA LEU A 13 -15.15 -31.12 -25.25
C LEU A 13 -16.38 -30.29 -24.85
N LEU A 14 -17.55 -30.73 -25.32
CA LEU A 14 -18.85 -30.19 -24.91
C LEU A 14 -19.11 -30.57 -23.45
N ILE A 15 -19.10 -29.58 -22.54
CA ILE A 15 -19.63 -29.74 -21.18
C ILE A 15 -20.73 -28.70 -20.98
N ALA A 16 -21.87 -29.20 -20.52
CA ALA A 16 -23.15 -28.52 -20.43
C ALA A 16 -23.13 -27.27 -19.52
N SER A 17 -23.86 -26.26 -19.98
CA SER A 17 -24.17 -25.01 -19.29
C SER A 17 -24.74 -25.24 -17.90
N SER A 18 -24.07 -24.67 -16.89
CA SER A 18 -24.71 -24.26 -15.64
C SER A 18 -24.41 -22.79 -15.42
N ALA A 19 -25.47 -22.00 -15.28
CA ALA A 19 -25.42 -20.57 -15.04
C ALA A 19 -24.74 -20.31 -13.69
N PHE A 20 -23.52 -19.80 -13.72
CA PHE A 20 -22.87 -19.19 -12.57
C PHE A 20 -22.61 -17.72 -12.88
N GLY A 21 -23.45 -16.86 -12.28
CA GLY A 21 -23.24 -15.42 -12.30
C GLY A 21 -21.91 -15.09 -11.64
N GLN A 22 -20.96 -14.63 -12.45
CA GLN A 22 -19.67 -14.14 -11.96
C GLN A 22 -19.83 -12.68 -11.58
N SER A 23 -20.07 -12.46 -10.30
CA SER A 23 -19.87 -11.18 -9.63
C SER A 23 -18.42 -10.76 -9.84
N ALA A 24 -18.23 -9.62 -10.51
CA ALA A 24 -16.92 -9.03 -10.75
C ALA A 24 -16.31 -8.59 -9.40
N VAL A 25 -15.41 -9.40 -8.85
CA VAL A 25 -14.61 -9.02 -7.67
C VAL A 25 -13.59 -7.97 -8.10
N ARG A 26 -13.92 -6.69 -7.84
CA ARG A 26 -12.99 -5.56 -7.96
C ARG A 26 -12.01 -5.61 -6.77
N PRO A 27 -10.69 -5.48 -6.96
CA PRO A 27 -9.76 -5.36 -5.85
C PRO A 27 -9.76 -3.91 -5.36
N GLN A 28 -10.87 -3.48 -4.76
CA GLN A 28 -10.86 -2.34 -3.85
C GLN A 28 -10.34 -2.87 -2.50
N LEU A 29 -9.61 -2.05 -1.74
CA LEU A 29 -9.35 -2.30 -0.32
C LEU A 29 -10.72 -2.31 0.41
N GLY A 30 -11.41 -3.44 0.37
CA GLY A 30 -12.68 -3.65 1.03
C GLY A 30 -12.41 -3.79 2.52
N LEU A 31 -12.44 -2.68 3.25
CA LEU A 31 -12.71 -2.70 4.68
C LEU A 31 -14.18 -3.11 4.84
N ASP A 32 -14.45 -4.40 4.67
CA ASP A 32 -15.76 -4.99 4.95
C ASP A 32 -15.91 -5.12 6.47
N THR A 33 -16.59 -4.17 7.10
CA THR A 33 -16.76 -4.06 8.56
C THR A 33 -17.88 -4.94 9.13
N VAL A 34 -18.44 -5.85 8.33
CA VAL A 34 -19.57 -6.72 8.74
C VAL A 34 -19.14 -8.18 8.95
N THR A 35 -17.96 -8.59 8.47
CA THR A 35 -17.50 -9.99 8.51
C THR A 35 -16.34 -10.16 9.49
N ALA A 36 -16.34 -11.28 10.24
CA ALA A 36 -15.37 -11.58 11.29
C ALA A 36 -13.92 -11.27 10.87
N GLU A 37 -13.23 -10.54 11.75
CA GLU A 37 -11.89 -10.02 11.55
C GLU A 37 -10.90 -11.15 11.24
N PRO A 38 -10.14 -11.08 10.12
CA PRO A 38 -9.14 -12.10 9.85
C PRO A 38 -8.08 -12.08 10.96
N ALA A 39 -7.76 -13.27 11.46
CA ALA A 39 -6.73 -13.46 12.49
C ALA A 39 -5.44 -12.74 12.09
N ALA A 40 -4.78 -12.11 13.06
CA ALA A 40 -3.51 -11.44 12.83
C ALA A 40 -2.53 -12.44 12.18
N PRO A 41 -1.90 -12.08 11.05
CA PRO A 41 -1.07 -13.00 10.31
C PRO A 41 0.17 -13.40 11.12
N PRO A 42 0.76 -14.58 10.89
CA PRO A 42 1.82 -15.16 11.73
C PRO A 42 3.07 -14.32 11.89
N TRP A 43 3.32 -13.36 10.99
CA TRP A 43 4.44 -12.43 11.06
C TRP A 43 4.23 -11.30 12.08
N ILE A 44 3.02 -11.15 12.64
CA ILE A 44 2.73 -10.30 13.81
C ILE A 44 2.69 -11.20 15.05
N ARG A 45 3.85 -11.64 15.52
CA ARG A 45 3.97 -12.23 16.87
C ARG A 45 4.32 -11.15 17.88
N GLY A 46 3.63 -11.14 19.02
CA GLY A 46 3.79 -10.16 20.10
C GLY A 46 2.80 -9.00 20.06
N SER A 47 1.50 -9.29 20.18
CA SER A 47 0.42 -8.32 20.33
C SER A 47 0.16 -8.04 21.81
N GLY A 48 0.95 -7.15 22.40
CA GLY A 48 0.46 -6.37 23.54
C GLY A 48 -0.28 -5.15 23.00
N PRO A 49 -1.40 -4.70 23.59
CA PRO A 49 -2.00 -3.43 23.20
C PRO A 49 -0.94 -2.35 23.35
N ALA A 50 -0.64 -1.64 22.26
CA ALA A 50 0.13 -0.40 22.34
C ALA A 50 -0.59 0.53 23.32
N GLN A 51 0.07 0.83 24.44
CA GLN A 51 -0.47 1.58 25.58
C GLN A 51 -1.25 2.79 25.07
N ALA A 52 -2.46 2.96 25.60
CA ALA A 52 -3.53 3.78 25.04
C ALA A 52 -3.33 5.31 25.14
N ILE A 53 -2.10 5.78 25.38
CA ILE A 53 -1.84 7.17 25.79
C ILE A 53 -1.24 7.99 24.63
N GLU A 54 -0.44 7.39 23.75
CA GLU A 54 0.25 8.15 22.70
C GLU A 54 -0.63 8.37 21.44
N PRO A 55 -0.58 9.57 20.83
CA PRO A 55 -1.18 9.81 19.53
C PRO A 55 -0.67 8.84 18.48
N ARG A 56 -1.59 8.28 17.70
CA ARG A 56 -1.26 7.32 16.64
C ARG A 56 -2.20 7.46 15.45
N LEU A 57 -1.95 6.65 14.42
CA LEU A 57 -2.82 6.64 13.25
C LEU A 57 -4.17 5.97 13.54
N HIS A 58 -5.23 6.67 13.16
CA HIS A 58 -6.61 6.22 13.23
C HIS A 58 -7.31 6.50 11.92
N VAL A 59 -8.34 5.73 11.59
CA VAL A 59 -9.26 6.03 10.50
C VAL A 59 -10.56 6.54 11.11
N ILE A 60 -11.04 7.67 10.63
CA ILE A 60 -12.35 8.22 10.98
C ILE A 60 -13.26 8.16 9.76
N GLY A 61 -14.49 7.68 9.97
CA GLY A 61 -15.55 7.71 8.97
C GLY A 61 -16.51 8.85 9.23
N LEU A 62 -16.84 9.60 8.20
CA LEU A 62 -17.82 10.69 8.23
C LEU A 62 -19.13 10.22 7.58
N PRO A 63 -20.29 10.78 7.97
CA PRO A 63 -21.59 10.35 7.44
C PRO A 63 -21.85 10.75 5.98
N GLY A 64 -20.96 11.54 5.36
CA GLY A 64 -21.12 12.01 3.98
C GLY A 64 -19.95 12.86 3.49
N PRO A 65 -20.13 13.59 2.38
CA PRO A 65 -19.13 14.52 1.86
C PRO A 65 -18.60 15.45 2.95
N THR A 66 -17.27 15.58 3.01
CA THR A 66 -16.60 16.31 4.08
C THR A 66 -16.94 17.79 4.05
N GLN A 67 -17.39 18.32 5.19
CA GLN A 67 -17.65 19.75 5.36
C GLN A 67 -16.44 20.43 6.01
N ALA A 68 -16.18 21.69 5.62
CA ALA A 68 -15.06 22.47 6.17
C ALA A 68 -15.14 22.60 7.70
N ALA A 69 -16.34 22.87 8.24
CA ALA A 69 -16.57 22.98 9.68
C ALA A 69 -16.19 21.70 10.46
N TRP A 70 -16.29 20.52 9.84
CA TRP A 70 -15.89 19.27 10.49
C TRP A 70 -14.36 19.13 10.54
N ILE A 71 -13.67 19.52 9.47
CA ILE A 71 -12.20 19.54 9.44
C ILE A 71 -11.65 20.52 10.47
N GLU A 72 -12.23 21.72 10.53
CA GLU A 72 -11.84 22.75 11.49
C GLU A 72 -12.09 22.31 12.92
N GLY A 73 -13.27 21.73 13.21
CA GLY A 73 -13.60 21.18 14.52
C GLY A 73 -12.65 20.04 14.94
N LEU A 74 -12.33 19.12 14.02
CA LEU A 74 -11.36 18.05 14.28
C LEU A 74 -9.97 18.62 14.61
N SER A 75 -9.52 19.60 13.81
CA SER A 75 -8.22 20.25 14.04
C SER A 75 -8.18 21.00 15.38
N ALA A 76 -9.26 21.67 15.78
CA ALA A 76 -9.35 22.37 17.06
C ALA A 76 -9.26 21.42 18.27
N LEU A 77 -9.65 20.15 18.08
CA LEU A 77 -9.55 19.09 19.09
C LEU A 77 -8.21 18.34 19.05
N GLY A 78 -7.25 18.81 18.25
CA GLY A 78 -5.93 18.17 18.10
C GLY A 78 -5.92 16.95 17.19
N VAL A 79 -7.00 16.68 16.45
CA VAL A 79 -7.02 15.62 15.43
C VAL A 79 -6.38 16.13 14.15
N ARG A 80 -5.21 15.58 13.79
CA ARG A 80 -4.53 15.94 12.55
C ARG A 80 -5.03 15.11 11.39
N MET A 81 -5.62 15.78 10.39
CA MET A 81 -6.01 15.16 9.12
C MET A 81 -4.77 14.86 8.26
N LEU A 82 -4.61 13.63 7.78
CA LEU A 82 -3.40 13.21 7.06
C LEU A 82 -3.66 12.73 5.64
N HIS A 83 -4.67 11.89 5.42
CA HIS A 83 -4.90 11.31 4.09
C HIS A 83 -6.36 10.93 3.92
N TYR A 84 -6.92 11.24 2.75
CA TYR A 84 -8.28 10.81 2.41
C TYR A 84 -8.31 9.31 2.08
N VAL A 85 -9.30 8.61 2.64
CA VAL A 85 -9.58 7.20 2.38
C VAL A 85 -11.01 7.12 1.85
N PRO A 86 -11.22 6.85 0.55
CA PRO A 86 -12.56 6.78 -0.01
C PRO A 86 -13.39 5.59 0.51
N PRO A 87 -14.71 5.75 0.71
CA PRO A 87 -15.48 6.99 0.67
C PRO A 87 -15.53 7.70 2.04
N HIS A 88 -15.50 9.04 2.04
CA HIS A 88 -15.80 9.90 3.19
C HIS A 88 -15.04 9.59 4.49
N ALA A 89 -13.87 8.95 4.40
CA ALA A 89 -13.04 8.65 5.55
C ALA A 89 -11.69 9.34 5.44
N TYR A 90 -11.03 9.52 6.58
CA TYR A 90 -9.67 10.03 6.64
C TYR A 90 -8.83 9.20 7.57
N LEU A 91 -7.60 8.99 7.16
CA LEU A 91 -6.53 8.64 8.07
C LEU A 91 -6.10 9.92 8.81
N VAL A 92 -6.05 9.83 10.13
CA VAL A 92 -5.74 10.93 11.04
C VAL A 92 -4.68 10.49 12.04
N HIS A 93 -3.99 11.46 12.64
CA HIS A 93 -3.14 11.24 13.80
C HIS A 93 -3.76 11.95 15.01
N ALA A 94 -4.10 11.19 16.04
CA ALA A 94 -4.83 11.69 17.21
C ALA A 94 -4.62 10.79 18.43
N SER A 95 -4.78 11.36 19.62
CA SER A 95 -4.89 10.61 20.87
C SER A 95 -6.30 10.04 21.07
N GLY A 96 -6.45 9.11 22.02
CA GLY A 96 -7.76 8.60 22.42
C GLY A 96 -8.70 9.70 22.92
N ASP A 97 -8.18 10.65 23.69
CA ASP A 97 -8.95 11.75 24.26
C ASP A 97 -9.48 12.70 23.18
N SER A 98 -8.62 13.09 22.22
CA SER A 98 -9.02 13.93 21.08
C SER A 98 -10.12 13.27 20.25
N LEU A 99 -10.02 11.95 20.01
CA LEU A 99 -11.06 11.20 19.30
C LEU A 99 -12.34 11.06 20.12
N GLY A 100 -12.22 10.88 21.44
CA GLY A 100 -13.36 10.84 22.36
C GLY A 100 -14.15 12.15 22.32
N ALA A 101 -13.47 13.29 22.45
CA ALA A 101 -14.07 14.61 22.36
C ALA A 101 -14.70 14.85 20.98
N ALA A 102 -14.00 14.47 19.91
CA ALA A 102 -14.50 14.65 18.55
C ALA A 102 -15.79 13.86 18.29
N ARG A 103 -15.90 12.63 18.81
CA ARG A 103 -17.12 11.82 18.67
C ARG A 103 -18.32 12.39 19.42
N GLN A 104 -18.10 13.21 20.45
CA GLN A 104 -19.18 13.86 21.20
C GLN A 104 -19.66 15.15 20.53
N GLY A 105 -18.75 15.89 19.89
CA GLY A 105 -19.04 17.23 19.35
C GLY A 105 -19.22 17.31 17.83
N LEU A 106 -18.83 16.29 17.07
CA LEU A 106 -18.81 16.32 15.61
C LEU A 106 -19.54 15.11 15.01
N PRO A 107 -20.04 15.21 13.76
CA PRO A 107 -20.72 14.12 13.08
C PRO A 107 -19.69 13.09 12.58
N ILE A 108 -19.26 12.21 13.48
CA ILE A 108 -18.37 11.08 13.19
C ILE A 108 -19.19 9.80 13.25
N GLN A 109 -19.19 9.03 12.17
CA GLN A 109 -19.94 7.78 12.08
C GLN A 109 -19.23 6.65 12.84
N TRP A 110 -17.91 6.56 12.69
CA TRP A 110 -17.09 5.57 13.38
C TRP A 110 -15.62 6.00 13.43
N THR A 111 -14.87 5.36 14.32
CA THR A 111 -13.42 5.54 14.47
C THR A 111 -12.78 4.17 14.67
N ALA A 112 -11.65 3.91 14.01
CA ALA A 112 -10.89 2.66 14.19
C ALA A 112 -9.38 2.96 14.28
N PRO A 113 -8.61 2.20 15.08
CA PRO A 113 -7.16 2.28 15.02
C PRO A 113 -6.67 1.82 13.64
N PHE A 114 -5.65 2.50 13.09
CA PHE A 114 -5.02 2.06 11.85
C PHE A 114 -4.09 0.89 12.14
N ARG A 115 -4.56 -0.30 11.73
CA ARG A 115 -3.97 -1.58 12.09
C ARG A 115 -2.55 -1.76 11.53
N THR A 116 -1.70 -2.42 12.32
CA THR A 116 -0.30 -2.70 11.95
C THR A 116 -0.23 -3.57 10.68
N GLU A 117 -1.17 -4.50 10.55
CA GLU A 117 -1.31 -5.41 9.41
C GLU A 117 -1.42 -4.66 8.07
N TRP A 118 -2.17 -3.55 8.07
CA TRP A 118 -2.48 -2.78 6.87
C TRP A 118 -1.31 -1.95 6.38
N LYS A 119 -0.31 -1.73 7.24
CA LYS A 119 0.91 -1.00 6.91
C LYS A 119 1.85 -1.85 6.06
N ILE A 120 1.74 -3.18 6.03
CA ILE A 120 2.62 -4.03 5.23
C ILE A 120 1.97 -4.36 3.88
N ALA A 121 2.65 -4.04 2.78
CA ALA A 121 2.15 -4.36 1.45
C ALA A 121 2.04 -5.89 1.23
N PRO A 122 1.03 -6.36 0.48
CA PRO A 122 0.82 -7.80 0.26
C PRO A 122 2.03 -8.54 -0.35
N SER A 123 2.80 -7.89 -1.23
CA SER A 123 4.02 -8.47 -1.79
C SER A 123 5.09 -8.70 -0.72
N LEU A 124 5.30 -7.71 0.16
CA LEU A 124 6.22 -7.81 1.28
C LEU A 124 5.75 -8.87 2.29
N ALA A 125 4.45 -8.94 2.58
CA ALA A 125 3.89 -9.96 3.47
C ALA A 125 4.15 -11.38 2.94
N ARG A 126 4.02 -11.63 1.63
CA ARG A 126 4.37 -12.92 1.02
C ARG A 126 5.86 -13.22 1.14
N THR A 127 6.72 -12.23 0.90
CA THR A 127 8.17 -12.40 1.07
C THR A 127 8.55 -12.69 2.51
N LEU A 128 7.92 -12.04 3.48
CA LEU A 128 8.14 -12.27 4.91
C LEU A 128 7.84 -13.71 5.33
N VAL A 129 6.75 -14.30 4.83
CA VAL A 129 6.40 -15.70 5.12
C VAL A 129 7.45 -16.68 4.61
N ALA A 130 8.08 -16.37 3.47
CA ALA A 130 9.09 -17.23 2.84
C ALA A 130 10.53 -16.97 3.32
N SER A 131 10.76 -15.90 4.08
CA SER A 131 12.11 -15.45 4.45
C SER A 131 12.46 -15.79 5.89
N PRO A 132 13.72 -16.16 6.19
CA PRO A 132 14.18 -16.26 7.57
C PRO A 132 14.18 -14.87 8.23
N GLU A 133 14.04 -14.83 9.55
CA GLU A 133 14.00 -13.58 10.34
C GLU A 133 15.26 -12.70 10.18
N SER A 134 16.39 -13.31 9.80
CA SER A 134 17.66 -12.65 9.52
C SER A 134 17.80 -12.11 8.10
N ALA A 135 16.90 -12.45 7.17
CA ALA A 135 16.97 -12.00 5.79
C ALA A 135 16.94 -10.46 5.71
N LEU A 136 17.92 -9.88 5.04
CA LEU A 136 17.94 -8.45 4.74
C LEU A 136 17.04 -8.17 3.54
N LEU A 137 16.01 -7.35 3.77
CA LEU A 137 15.08 -6.92 2.75
C LEU A 137 15.28 -5.43 2.49
N GLU A 138 15.35 -5.07 1.22
CA GLU A 138 15.35 -3.67 0.82
C GLU A 138 13.91 -3.18 0.70
N VAL A 139 13.56 -2.18 1.51
CA VAL A 139 12.20 -1.69 1.67
C VAL A 139 12.12 -0.19 1.51
N ILE A 140 10.93 0.29 1.16
CA ILE A 140 10.52 1.67 1.28
C ILE A 140 9.53 1.74 2.45
N VAL A 141 9.89 2.51 3.47
CA VAL A 141 8.99 2.87 4.58
C VAL A 141 8.44 4.27 4.32
N GLN A 142 7.12 4.40 4.31
CA GLN A 142 6.41 5.66 4.22
C GLN A 142 5.86 6.01 5.60
N GLU A 143 6.26 7.16 6.13
CA GLU A 143 5.74 7.71 7.37
C GLU A 143 5.18 9.11 7.16
N PHE A 144 4.19 9.48 7.96
CA PHE A 144 3.70 10.85 7.99
C PHE A 144 4.64 11.77 8.76
N ASP A 145 4.71 13.01 8.31
CA ASP A 145 5.38 14.08 9.03
C ASP A 145 4.48 14.57 10.16
N VAL A 146 4.69 14.02 11.36
CA VAL A 146 3.94 14.39 12.57
C VAL A 146 4.89 15.01 13.60
N PRO A 147 4.69 16.28 13.97
CA PRO A 147 5.48 16.92 15.03
C PRO A 147 5.39 16.17 16.36
N GLY A 148 6.50 16.15 17.09
CA GLY A 148 6.62 15.55 18.41
C GLY A 148 7.12 14.09 18.41
N LEU A 149 7.11 13.41 17.25
CA LEU A 149 7.74 12.09 17.12
C LEU A 149 9.16 12.22 16.56
N PRO A 150 10.13 11.45 17.08
CA PRO A 150 11.46 11.39 16.48
C PRO A 150 11.36 10.81 15.07
N GLU A 151 12.27 11.21 14.19
CA GLU A 151 12.28 10.66 12.83
C GLU A 151 12.66 9.18 12.87
N LEU A 152 11.91 8.33 12.16
CA LEU A 152 12.22 6.90 12.11
C LEU A 152 13.62 6.65 11.53
N SER A 153 14.09 7.50 10.62
CA SER A 153 15.45 7.48 10.06
C SER A 153 16.52 7.56 11.16
N GLU A 154 16.34 8.47 12.12
CA GLU A 154 17.28 8.68 13.22
C GLU A 154 17.26 7.51 14.19
N VAL A 155 16.06 7.00 14.51
CA VAL A 155 15.88 5.83 15.36
C VAL A 155 16.52 4.58 14.75
N LEU A 156 16.31 4.36 13.45
CA LEU A 156 16.93 3.25 12.73
C LEU A 156 18.45 3.41 12.65
N ALA A 157 18.96 4.61 12.39
CA ALA A 157 20.40 4.88 12.35
C ALA A 157 21.07 4.61 13.70
N ALA A 158 20.47 5.06 14.80
CA ALA A 158 20.94 4.79 16.16
C ALA A 158 20.96 3.28 16.48
N ALA A 159 20.06 2.51 15.88
CA ALA A 159 20.02 1.06 15.98
C ALA A 159 20.96 0.32 14.99
N GLY A 160 21.82 1.04 14.25
CA GLY A 160 22.76 0.46 13.28
C GLY A 160 22.15 0.14 11.90
N HIS A 161 20.95 0.66 11.61
CA HIS A 161 20.20 0.44 10.38
C HIS A 161 19.98 1.75 9.60
N ALA A 162 21.06 2.52 9.39
CA ALA A 162 21.00 3.79 8.68
C ALA A 162 20.28 3.64 7.31
N PRO A 163 19.29 4.51 7.00
CA PRO A 163 18.62 4.48 5.70
C PRO A 163 19.61 4.69 4.55
N VAL A 164 19.37 3.99 3.44
CA VAL A 164 20.09 4.17 2.17
C VAL A 164 19.80 5.55 1.59
N SER A 165 18.54 5.99 1.67
CA SER A 165 18.15 7.33 1.25
C SER A 165 16.85 7.75 1.94
N THR A 166 16.70 9.04 2.19
CA THR A 166 15.45 9.66 2.64
C THR A 166 14.98 10.66 1.61
N SER A 167 13.66 10.77 1.41
CA SER A 167 13.05 11.78 0.57
C SER A 167 11.72 12.21 1.18
N ARG A 168 11.27 13.43 0.86
CA ARG A 168 9.96 13.94 1.31
C ARG A 168 9.07 14.11 0.09
N PHE A 169 7.84 13.62 0.20
CA PHE A 169 6.80 13.81 -0.80
C PHE A 169 5.50 14.18 -0.09
N LEU A 170 4.99 15.39 -0.37
CA LEU A 170 3.85 15.96 0.34
C LEU A 170 4.05 15.91 1.87
N ASN A 171 3.08 15.37 2.61
CA ASN A 171 3.11 15.21 4.06
C ASN A 171 3.73 13.88 4.52
N ARG A 172 4.55 13.24 3.67
CA ARG A 172 5.19 11.96 3.99
C ARG A 172 6.69 12.02 3.77
N ARG A 173 7.41 11.26 4.60
CA ARG A 173 8.81 10.89 4.37
C ARG A 173 8.86 9.46 3.85
N HIS A 174 9.74 9.23 2.89
CA HIS A 174 10.00 7.95 2.26
C HIS A 174 11.44 7.56 2.58
N LEU A 175 11.60 6.47 3.32
CA LEU A 175 12.87 5.94 3.76
C LEU A 175 13.15 4.66 2.99
N ARG A 176 14.21 4.67 2.19
CA ARG A 176 14.77 3.44 1.61
C ARG A 176 15.75 2.87 2.61
N ALA A 177 15.55 1.63 3.05
CA ALA A 177 16.43 0.99 4.03
C ALA A 177 16.60 -0.50 3.72
N ARG A 178 17.72 -1.07 4.19
CA ARG A 178 17.94 -2.52 4.22
C ARG A 178 17.72 -3.00 5.65
N LEU A 179 16.61 -3.68 5.89
CA LEU A 179 16.20 -4.09 7.22
C LEU A 179 16.10 -5.63 7.31
N PRO A 180 16.55 -6.24 8.40
CA PRO A 180 16.22 -7.63 8.70
C PRO A 180 14.70 -7.83 8.76
N ALA A 181 14.20 -8.95 8.24
CA ALA A 181 12.77 -9.28 8.24
C ALA A 181 12.12 -9.14 9.63
N ARG A 182 12.83 -9.52 10.70
CA ARG A 182 12.37 -9.35 12.10
C ARG A 182 12.07 -7.91 12.53
N LEU A 183 12.67 -6.90 11.88
CA LEU A 183 12.45 -5.50 12.23
C LEU A 183 11.20 -4.90 11.56
N LEU A 184 10.62 -5.56 10.56
CA LEU A 184 9.51 -4.99 9.81
C LEU A 184 8.21 -4.89 10.63
N ALA A 185 7.95 -5.83 11.54
CA ALA A 185 6.80 -5.73 12.45
C ALA A 185 6.95 -4.61 13.50
N PRO A 186 8.10 -4.46 14.20
CA PRO A 186 8.38 -3.29 15.04
C PRO A 186 8.27 -1.95 14.29
N VAL A 187 8.81 -1.86 13.07
CA VAL A 187 8.72 -0.66 12.25
C VAL A 187 7.27 -0.35 11.87
N ALA A 188 6.46 -1.37 11.53
CA ALA A 188 5.04 -1.17 11.25
C ALA A 188 4.26 -0.67 12.48
N ARG A 189 4.69 -1.00 13.70
CA ARG A 189 4.05 -0.48 14.93
C ARG A 189 4.34 0.98 15.19
N TRP A 190 5.33 1.58 14.52
CA TRP A 190 5.64 2.99 14.67
C TRP A 190 4.43 3.86 14.33
N ASP A 191 4.15 4.84 15.19
CA ASP A 191 2.88 5.55 15.17
C ASP A 191 2.68 6.32 13.87
N ALA A 192 3.73 6.91 13.31
CA ALA A 192 3.66 7.66 12.05
C ALA A 192 3.70 6.79 10.78
N VAL A 193 4.06 5.50 10.87
CA VAL A 193 4.25 4.66 9.67
C VAL A 193 2.91 4.37 9.00
N TYR A 194 2.80 4.76 7.74
CA TYR A 194 1.64 4.53 6.88
C TYR A 194 1.76 3.21 6.12
N ARG A 195 2.93 2.95 5.54
CA ARG A 195 3.11 1.83 4.63
C ARG A 195 4.56 1.37 4.54
N ILE A 196 4.77 0.08 4.33
CA ILE A 196 6.05 -0.57 4.11
C ILE A 196 5.91 -1.46 2.89
N GLU A 197 6.78 -1.27 1.91
CA GLU A 197 6.78 -2.00 0.65
C GLU A 197 8.18 -2.48 0.31
N LEU A 198 8.29 -3.52 -0.50
CA LEU A 198 9.56 -3.89 -1.11
C LEU A 198 10.04 -2.74 -2.00
N PHE A 199 11.33 -2.46 -1.98
CA PHE A 199 11.93 -1.58 -2.97
C PHE A 199 11.79 -2.24 -4.35
N PRO A 200 11.10 -1.59 -5.31
CA PRO A 200 10.87 -2.19 -6.61
C PRO A 200 12.18 -2.23 -7.41
N MET A 201 12.34 -3.27 -8.22
CA MET A 201 13.37 -3.27 -9.25
C MET A 201 12.84 -2.43 -10.43
N TYR A 202 13.50 -1.31 -10.72
CA TYR A 202 13.13 -0.46 -11.83
C TYR A 202 13.69 -1.04 -13.14
N GLU A 203 12.80 -1.29 -14.09
CA GLU A 203 13.15 -1.77 -15.44
C GLU A 203 12.57 -0.81 -16.50
N LEU A 204 13.25 -0.70 -17.65
CA LEU A 204 12.79 0.10 -18.78
C LEU A 204 11.62 -0.60 -19.48
N MET A 205 10.39 -0.20 -19.12
CA MET A 205 9.15 -0.74 -19.72
C MET A 205 8.49 0.24 -20.73
N GLY A 206 9.19 1.32 -21.10
CA GLY A 206 8.64 2.39 -21.95
C GLY A 206 8.23 1.92 -23.35
N GLU A 207 8.95 0.97 -23.96
CA GLU A 207 8.58 0.40 -25.27
C GLU A 207 7.24 -0.34 -25.17
N ARG A 208 7.04 -1.16 -24.13
CA ARG A 208 5.80 -1.92 -23.94
C ARG A 208 4.60 -0.99 -23.76
N SER A 209 4.76 0.08 -22.97
CA SER A 209 3.70 1.09 -22.80
C SER A 209 3.38 1.83 -24.10
N SER A 210 4.41 2.14 -24.91
CA SER A 210 4.25 2.80 -26.20
C SER A 210 3.49 1.92 -27.19
N VAL A 211 3.81 0.62 -27.26
CA VAL A 211 3.14 -0.33 -28.15
C VAL A 211 1.68 -0.55 -27.74
N VAL A 212 1.38 -0.66 -26.44
CA VAL A 212 -0.02 -0.73 -25.96
C VAL A 212 -0.80 0.53 -26.36
N SER A 213 -0.21 1.71 -26.18
CA SER A 213 -0.83 2.99 -26.57
C SER A 213 -1.06 3.10 -28.08
N ALA A 214 -0.16 2.49 -28.87
CA ALA A 214 -0.29 2.39 -30.32
C ALA A 214 -1.25 1.28 -30.79
N GLY A 215 -1.94 0.59 -29.87
CA GLY A 215 -2.90 -0.47 -30.20
C GLY A 215 -2.29 -1.85 -30.49
N GLY A 216 -1.01 -2.05 -30.21
CA GLY A 216 -0.29 -3.32 -30.42
C GLY A 216 -0.45 -4.35 -29.31
N LEU A 217 -1.47 -4.22 -28.46
CA LEU A 217 -1.84 -5.25 -27.49
C LEU A 217 -2.72 -6.27 -28.20
N ASP A 218 -2.29 -7.53 -28.26
CA ASP A 218 -3.17 -8.62 -28.66
C ASP A 218 -4.10 -8.97 -27.47
N PRO A 219 -5.42 -8.72 -27.58
CA PRO A 219 -6.34 -8.97 -26.48
C PRO A 219 -6.52 -10.45 -26.14
N GLN A 220 -6.16 -11.38 -27.04
CA GLN A 220 -6.29 -12.82 -26.77
C GLN A 220 -5.11 -13.40 -26.01
N SER A 221 -3.89 -12.95 -26.31
CA SER A 221 -2.67 -13.40 -25.64
C SER A 221 -2.22 -12.49 -24.49
N ALA A 222 -2.83 -11.31 -24.35
CA ALA A 222 -2.36 -10.22 -23.48
C ALA A 222 -0.87 -9.88 -23.70
N CYS A 223 -0.34 -10.24 -24.88
CA CYS A 223 1.04 -10.02 -25.24
C CYS A 223 1.19 -8.69 -25.98
N VAL A 224 2.34 -8.07 -25.76
CA VAL A 224 2.78 -6.90 -26.49
C VAL A 224 3.96 -7.39 -27.30
N GLU A 225 3.81 -7.53 -28.61
CA GLU A 225 4.92 -7.90 -29.49
C GLU A 225 5.93 -6.74 -29.51
N PRO A 226 7.11 -6.89 -28.88
CA PRO A 226 8.15 -5.87 -28.96
C PRO A 226 8.69 -5.85 -30.39
N GLY A 227 9.29 -4.74 -30.80
CA GLY A 227 9.79 -4.66 -32.18
C GLY A 227 9.77 -3.27 -32.77
N TYR A 228 9.52 -2.23 -31.97
CA TYR A 228 9.69 -0.87 -32.44
C TYR A 228 11.15 -0.62 -32.82
N ARG A 229 12.10 -1.13 -32.02
CA ARG A 229 13.52 -1.12 -32.37
C ARG A 229 13.82 -1.87 -33.67
N ALA A 230 13.27 -3.08 -33.83
CA ALA A 230 13.44 -3.85 -35.06
C ALA A 230 12.79 -3.17 -36.28
N TRP A 231 11.67 -2.46 -36.08
CA TRP A 231 11.01 -1.65 -37.11
C TRP A 231 11.84 -0.42 -37.49
N LEU A 232 12.42 0.30 -36.50
CA LEU A 232 13.33 1.41 -36.72
C LEU A 232 14.58 0.96 -37.49
N GLU A 233 15.18 -0.15 -37.10
CA GLU A 233 16.34 -0.75 -37.77
C GLU A 233 16.01 -1.10 -39.24
N ARG A 234 14.81 -1.64 -39.53
CA ARG A 234 14.33 -1.86 -40.91
C ARG A 234 14.13 -0.57 -41.72
N LYS A 235 13.91 0.57 -41.06
CA LYS A 235 13.79 1.89 -41.69
C LYS A 235 15.12 2.63 -41.77
N GLY A 236 16.23 2.03 -41.32
CA GLY A 236 17.54 2.68 -41.27
C GLY A 236 17.64 3.76 -40.18
N LEU A 237 16.75 3.73 -39.19
CA LEU A 237 16.69 4.69 -38.08
C LEU A 237 17.22 4.05 -36.80
N SER A 238 17.89 4.83 -35.95
CA SER A 238 18.51 4.36 -34.70
C SER A 238 17.67 4.64 -33.45
N GLY A 239 16.68 5.53 -33.54
CA GLY A 239 15.87 5.96 -32.39
C GLY A 239 16.64 6.81 -31.36
N ARG A 240 17.77 7.41 -31.76
CA ARG A 240 18.54 8.42 -31.01
C ARG A 240 18.65 9.71 -31.80
#